data_AF-A0AAW1ZWD8-F1
#
_entry.id   AF-A0AAW1ZWD8-F1
#
_cell.length_a   1.000
_cell.length_b   1.000
_cell.length_c   1.000
_cell.angle_alpha   90.00
_cell.angle_beta   90.00
_cell.angle_gamma   90.00
#
_symmetry.space_group_name_H-M   'P 1'
#
loop_
_entity.id
_entity.type
_entity.pdbx_description
1 polymer ?
#
loop_
_entity_poly.entity_id
_entity_poly.type
_entity_poly.pdbx_seq_one_letter_code
_entity_poly.pdbx_strand_id
1 'polypeptide(L)'
;MLPTSSRRQFGPKDQDEVKIIEHQTQHLRLMPHLAAALALTFTTRYAAGLMDEALCQGQDLQSNRALQALVAGLKAYSTWENLTCLQDCRECTGGMGFMLENRIPSLKCDSDVFVTFEGDNMVMLQVVVRELLTQYTKQMGNNLVMGLIRNWTSSVSDSLRTSVLGFSMDKVGDLMFLLKAVSYRERVLQRSLASRLYTKVEKNKDEFFMAWNSCLHHVTTLAMAHIHKVTLEQFALAIQECHIKEDHALLTKFCLLHGTSLVYQERAWYLEHNYLTPGTSRQIRSQVDTGLSVCGQQVLYCMFTTRTNPTQPLPLCKQPPLFSRSDCSGRRT
;
A
#
# COMPACT_ATOMS: atom_id res chain seq x y z
N MET A 1 -12.59 -28.44 -14.64
CA MET A 1 -11.39 -27.60 -14.87
C MET A 1 -11.12 -26.81 -13.60
N LEU A 2 -9.85 -26.74 -13.22
CA LEU A 2 -9.40 -26.63 -11.83
C LEU A 2 -9.07 -25.16 -11.45
N PRO A 3 -9.38 -24.72 -10.22
CA PRO A 3 -8.88 -23.47 -9.61
C PRO A 3 -7.44 -23.11 -9.96
N THR A 4 -7.05 -21.83 -9.93
CA THR A 4 -5.64 -21.42 -10.07
C THR A 4 -4.72 -22.11 -9.07
N SER A 5 -5.23 -22.45 -7.87
CA SER A 5 -4.54 -23.26 -6.85
C SER A 5 -4.33 -24.74 -7.22
N SER A 6 -4.87 -25.17 -8.35
CA SER A 6 -4.80 -26.53 -8.88
C SER A 6 -4.38 -26.60 -10.35
N ARG A 7 -4.16 -25.44 -10.98
CA ARG A 7 -3.53 -25.34 -12.30
C ARG A 7 -2.04 -25.63 -12.15
N ARG A 8 -1.53 -26.57 -12.94
CA ARG A 8 -0.12 -26.93 -13.01
C ARG A 8 0.42 -26.55 -14.39
N GLN A 9 1.66 -26.08 -14.42
CA GLN A 9 2.36 -25.74 -15.65
C GLN A 9 3.86 -25.60 -15.34
N PHE A 10 4.69 -26.21 -16.19
CA PHE A 10 6.14 -26.31 -16.00
C PHE A 10 6.53 -27.14 -14.76
N GLY A 11 7.72 -27.72 -14.80
CA GLY A 11 8.23 -28.53 -13.70
C GLY A 11 9.51 -29.24 -14.10
N PRO A 12 10.16 -29.94 -13.16
CA PRO A 12 11.28 -30.81 -13.46
C PRO A 12 10.89 -31.86 -14.50
N LYS A 13 11.79 -32.23 -15.42
CA LYS A 13 11.50 -33.13 -16.55
C LYS A 13 10.92 -34.50 -16.13
N ASP A 14 11.26 -34.96 -14.92
CA ASP A 14 10.90 -36.28 -14.41
C ASP A 14 9.91 -36.22 -13.22
N GLN A 15 9.21 -35.08 -13.04
CA GLN A 15 8.21 -34.90 -11.98
C GLN A 15 6.92 -34.33 -12.55
N ASP A 16 5.83 -34.46 -11.79
CA ASP A 16 4.58 -33.78 -12.11
C ASP A 16 4.80 -32.27 -12.24
N GLU A 17 4.05 -31.64 -13.14
CA GLU A 17 4.06 -30.20 -13.28
C GLU A 17 3.75 -29.51 -11.93
N VAL A 18 4.49 -28.45 -11.64
CA VAL A 18 4.38 -27.67 -10.41
C VAL A 18 3.11 -26.82 -10.48
N LYS A 19 2.42 -26.65 -9.34
CA LYS A 19 1.24 -25.79 -9.31
C LYS A 19 1.66 -24.36 -9.58
N ILE A 20 0.89 -23.63 -10.38
CA ILE A 20 1.28 -22.29 -10.79
C ILE A 20 1.42 -21.34 -9.59
N ILE A 21 0.60 -21.52 -8.56
CA ILE A 21 0.66 -20.74 -7.32
C ILE A 21 1.98 -20.96 -6.56
N GLU A 22 2.68 -22.08 -6.78
CA GLU A 22 3.97 -22.35 -6.15
C GLU A 22 5.13 -21.62 -6.88
N HIS A 23 4.90 -21.08 -8.08
CA HIS A 23 5.90 -20.26 -8.77
C HIS A 23 6.07 -18.93 -8.06
N GLN A 24 7.33 -18.56 -7.79
CA GLN A 24 7.68 -17.30 -7.13
C GLN A 24 7.07 -16.07 -7.82
N THR A 25 6.96 -16.11 -9.15
CA THR A 25 6.37 -15.04 -9.96
C THR A 25 4.91 -14.74 -9.60
N GLN A 26 4.15 -15.74 -9.14
CA GLN A 26 2.78 -15.48 -8.68
C GLN A 26 2.73 -14.77 -7.34
N HIS A 27 3.58 -15.18 -6.41
CA HIS A 27 3.68 -14.50 -5.12
C HIS A 27 4.14 -13.04 -5.30
N LEU A 28 5.15 -12.82 -6.16
CA LEU A 28 5.66 -11.48 -6.51
C LEU A 28 4.58 -10.50 -6.98
N ARG A 29 3.58 -11.00 -7.70
CA ARG A 29 2.48 -10.16 -8.21
C ARG A 29 1.36 -10.00 -7.19
N LEU A 30 0.92 -11.09 -6.55
CA LEU A 30 -0.31 -11.09 -5.76
C LEU A 30 -0.13 -10.72 -4.28
N MET A 31 0.98 -11.09 -3.66
CA MET A 31 1.16 -10.88 -2.22
C MET A 31 1.33 -9.40 -1.82
N PRO A 32 1.98 -8.53 -2.62
CA PRO A 32 2.01 -7.09 -2.32
C PRO A 32 0.61 -6.47 -2.30
N HIS A 33 -0.27 -6.88 -3.23
CA HIS A 33 -1.66 -6.42 -3.27
C HIS A 33 -2.45 -6.86 -2.03
N LEU A 34 -2.25 -8.09 -1.58
CA LEU A 34 -2.87 -8.57 -0.34
C LEU A 34 -2.37 -7.78 0.88
N ALA A 35 -1.06 -7.50 0.95
CA ALA A 35 -0.48 -6.70 2.02
C ALA A 35 -1.04 -5.26 2.02
N ALA A 36 -1.16 -4.64 0.85
CA ALA A 36 -1.75 -3.31 0.68
C ALA A 36 -3.25 -3.29 1.04
N ALA A 37 -4.01 -4.31 0.63
CA ALA A 37 -5.43 -4.44 0.98
C ALA A 37 -5.65 -4.53 2.50
N LEU A 38 -4.79 -5.27 3.22
CA LEU A 38 -4.83 -5.32 4.69
C LEU A 38 -4.51 -3.96 5.30
N ALA A 39 -3.44 -3.28 4.84
CA ALA A 39 -3.06 -1.96 5.32
C ALA A 39 -4.19 -0.93 5.12
N LEU A 40 -4.78 -0.90 3.93
CA LEU A 40 -5.93 -0.06 3.57
C LEU A 40 -7.15 -0.38 4.43
N THR A 41 -7.40 -1.65 4.75
CA THR A 41 -8.51 -2.06 5.62
C THR A 41 -8.36 -1.47 7.01
N PHE A 42 -7.19 -1.57 7.63
CA PHE A 42 -6.94 -0.99 8.95
C PHE A 42 -7.03 0.54 8.93
N THR A 43 -6.52 1.17 7.89
CA THR A 43 -6.54 2.63 7.77
C THR A 43 -7.93 3.17 7.51
N THR A 44 -8.74 2.44 6.74
CA THR A 44 -10.15 2.78 6.50
C THR A 44 -10.98 2.65 7.78
N ARG A 45 -10.72 1.62 8.59
CA ARG A 45 -11.36 1.47 9.92
C ARG A 45 -10.99 2.61 10.87
N TYR A 46 -9.72 3.01 10.86
CA TYR A 46 -9.27 4.18 11.61
C TYR A 46 -9.99 5.46 11.15
N ALA A 47 -10.08 5.70 9.84
CA ALA A 47 -10.80 6.85 9.30
C ALA A 47 -12.31 6.83 9.66
N ALA A 48 -12.94 5.65 9.64
CA ALA A 48 -14.32 5.49 10.08
C ALA A 48 -14.50 5.81 11.57
N GLY A 49 -13.57 5.35 12.43
CA GLY A 49 -13.58 5.70 13.85
C GLY A 49 -13.49 7.20 14.10
N LEU A 50 -12.61 7.91 13.40
CA LEU A 50 -12.52 9.38 13.46
C LEU A 50 -13.83 10.06 13.02
N MET A 51 -14.50 9.51 12.00
CA MET A 51 -15.78 10.02 11.53
C MET A 51 -16.88 9.81 12.57
N ASP A 52 -16.96 8.61 13.16
CA ASP A 52 -17.94 8.28 14.20
C ASP A 52 -17.75 9.14 15.45
N GLU A 53 -16.51 9.34 15.91
CA GLU A 53 -16.19 10.21 17.03
C GLU A 53 -16.62 11.66 16.77
N ALA A 54 -16.30 12.20 15.59
CA ALA A 54 -16.69 13.56 15.21
C ALA A 54 -18.22 13.72 15.17
N LEU A 55 -18.94 12.75 14.61
CA LEU A 55 -20.39 12.73 14.58
C LEU A 55 -20.99 12.66 15.99
N CYS A 56 -20.44 11.81 16.87
CA CYS A 56 -20.90 11.68 18.25
C CYS A 56 -20.69 12.97 19.06
N GLN A 57 -19.65 13.74 18.75
CA GLN A 57 -19.38 15.04 19.35
C GLN A 57 -20.18 16.19 18.72
N GLY A 58 -21.04 15.91 17.74
CA GLY A 58 -21.82 16.91 17.02
C GLY A 58 -20.97 17.85 16.15
N GLN A 59 -19.76 17.43 15.77
CA GLN A 59 -18.89 18.21 14.91
C GLN A 59 -19.36 18.13 13.45
N ASP A 60 -19.27 19.24 12.74
CA ASP A 60 -19.49 19.25 11.29
C ASP A 60 -18.31 18.59 10.57
N LEU A 61 -18.55 17.43 9.95
CA LEU A 61 -17.55 16.70 9.16
C LEU A 61 -16.99 17.55 8.01
N GLN A 62 -17.77 18.49 7.46
CA GLN A 62 -17.30 19.36 6.39
C GLN A 62 -16.22 20.35 6.87
N SER A 63 -16.19 20.63 8.17
CA SER A 63 -15.19 21.48 8.81
C SER A 63 -13.90 20.73 9.15
N ASN A 64 -13.93 19.40 9.23
CA ASN A 64 -12.78 18.57 9.59
C ASN A 64 -11.86 18.34 8.37
N ARG A 65 -10.98 19.32 8.11
CA ARG A 65 -10.05 19.30 6.97
C ARG A 65 -9.05 18.14 7.02
N ALA A 66 -8.62 17.73 8.21
CA ALA A 66 -7.71 16.60 8.38
C ALA A 66 -8.38 15.27 7.97
N LEU A 67 -9.62 15.04 8.40
CA LEU A 67 -10.39 13.88 7.98
C LEU A 67 -10.68 13.88 6.48
N GLN A 68 -11.05 15.04 5.91
CA GLN A 68 -11.24 15.20 4.46
C GLN A 68 -9.97 14.85 3.68
N ALA A 69 -8.81 15.31 4.12
CA ALA A 69 -7.53 15.00 3.50
C ALA A 69 -7.22 13.48 3.56
N LEU A 70 -7.44 12.85 4.73
CA LEU A 70 -7.24 11.41 4.89
C LEU A 70 -8.15 10.60 3.94
N VAL A 71 -9.45 10.88 3.93
CA VAL A 71 -10.42 10.17 3.10
C VAL A 71 -10.15 10.39 1.61
N ALA A 72 -9.80 11.62 1.20
CA ALA A 72 -9.42 11.93 -0.18
C ALA A 72 -8.21 11.11 -0.66
N GLY A 73 -7.18 11.02 0.18
CA GLY A 73 -5.98 10.25 -0.14
C GLY A 73 -6.22 8.74 -0.12
N LEU A 74 -7.02 8.24 0.83
CA LEU A 74 -7.43 6.83 0.88
C LEU A 74 -8.26 6.45 -0.34
N LYS A 75 -9.18 7.31 -0.77
CA LYS A 75 -9.96 7.11 -2.00
C LYS A 75 -9.03 6.96 -3.20
N ALA A 76 -8.07 7.88 -3.37
CA ALA A 76 -7.12 7.82 -4.48
C ALA A 76 -6.27 6.54 -4.44
N TYR A 77 -5.65 6.24 -3.30
CA TYR A 77 -4.75 5.09 -3.18
C TYR A 77 -5.49 3.76 -3.32
N SER A 78 -6.58 3.56 -2.58
CA SER A 78 -7.33 2.29 -2.59
C SER A 78 -7.93 1.95 -3.95
N THR A 79 -8.40 2.96 -4.70
CA THR A 79 -9.01 2.72 -6.02
C THR A 79 -7.97 2.37 -7.07
N TRP A 80 -6.81 3.05 -7.11
CA TRP A 80 -5.71 2.66 -7.98
C TRP A 80 -5.15 1.28 -7.63
N GLU A 81 -5.01 0.99 -6.33
CA GLU A 81 -4.55 -0.32 -5.86
C GLU A 81 -5.53 -1.43 -6.27
N ASN A 82 -6.84 -1.20 -6.11
CA ASN A 82 -7.87 -2.15 -6.51
C ASN A 82 -7.82 -2.47 -8.01
N LEU A 83 -7.69 -1.45 -8.88
CA LEU A 83 -7.62 -1.68 -10.32
C LEU A 83 -6.36 -2.44 -10.74
N THR A 84 -5.23 -2.13 -10.11
CA THR A 84 -3.96 -2.82 -10.37
C THR A 84 -4.04 -4.27 -9.90
N CYS A 85 -4.56 -4.50 -8.69
CA CYS A 85 -4.79 -5.83 -8.14
C CYS A 85 -5.71 -6.68 -9.01
N LEU A 86 -6.84 -6.14 -9.47
CA LEU A 86 -7.76 -6.86 -10.36
C LEU A 86 -7.12 -7.21 -11.69
N GLN A 87 -6.30 -6.30 -12.24
CA GLN A 87 -5.56 -6.55 -13.47
C GLN A 87 -4.55 -7.68 -13.29
N ASP A 88 -3.75 -7.64 -12.23
CA ASP A 88 -2.78 -8.68 -11.92
C ASP A 88 -3.46 -10.02 -11.63
N CYS A 89 -4.53 -10.04 -10.84
CA CYS A 89 -5.34 -11.24 -10.62
C CYS A 89 -5.82 -11.86 -11.94
N ARG A 90 -6.33 -11.02 -12.86
CA ARG A 90 -6.79 -11.45 -14.19
C ARG A 90 -5.66 -12.12 -14.97
N GLU A 91 -4.50 -11.46 -15.07
CA GLU A 91 -3.35 -11.98 -15.80
C GLU A 91 -2.74 -13.22 -15.16
N CYS A 92 -2.69 -13.28 -13.83
CA CYS A 92 -2.20 -14.43 -13.06
C CYS A 92 -3.06 -15.68 -13.27
N THR A 93 -4.34 -15.53 -13.63
CA THR A 93 -5.24 -16.64 -13.99
C THR A 93 -5.13 -17.07 -15.46
N GLY A 94 -4.34 -16.36 -16.27
CA GLY A 94 -4.15 -16.60 -17.70
C GLY A 94 -5.44 -16.43 -18.52
N GLY A 95 -5.62 -17.22 -19.59
CA GLY A 95 -6.80 -17.12 -20.45
C GLY A 95 -8.14 -17.27 -19.72
N MET A 96 -8.17 -18.05 -18.63
CA MET A 96 -9.39 -18.19 -17.81
C MET A 96 -9.79 -16.88 -17.14
N GLY A 97 -8.86 -15.96 -16.86
CA GLY A 97 -9.17 -14.65 -16.32
C GLY A 97 -10.04 -13.78 -17.22
N PHE A 98 -10.08 -14.10 -18.52
CA PHE A 98 -10.92 -13.40 -19.48
C PHE A 98 -12.35 -13.95 -19.52
N MET A 99 -12.58 -15.16 -18.99
CA MET A 99 -13.91 -15.76 -18.98
C MET A 99 -14.82 -15.02 -17.99
N LEU A 100 -15.96 -14.51 -18.46
CA LEU A 100 -16.93 -13.78 -17.64
C LEU A 100 -17.43 -14.58 -16.44
N GLU A 101 -17.45 -15.91 -16.55
CA GLU A 101 -17.77 -16.83 -15.46
C GLU A 101 -16.90 -16.59 -14.22
N ASN A 102 -15.64 -16.18 -14.40
CA ASN A 102 -14.69 -15.90 -13.32
C ASN A 102 -14.84 -14.50 -12.73
N ARG A 103 -15.76 -13.68 -13.25
CA ARG A 103 -16.19 -12.36 -12.77
C ARG A 103 -15.11 -11.29 -12.61
N ILE A 104 -13.81 -11.60 -12.74
CA ILE A 104 -12.73 -10.61 -12.68
C ILE A 104 -12.93 -9.49 -13.72
N PRO A 105 -13.29 -9.77 -15.00
CA PRO A 105 -13.54 -8.71 -15.98
C PRO A 105 -14.70 -7.81 -15.58
N SER A 106 -15.81 -8.38 -15.10
CA SER A 106 -16.98 -7.62 -14.64
C SER A 106 -16.66 -6.77 -13.43
N LEU A 107 -16.03 -7.35 -12.39
CA LEU A 107 -15.62 -6.63 -11.19
C LEU A 107 -14.68 -5.47 -11.51
N LYS A 108 -13.76 -5.66 -12.46
CA LYS A 108 -12.87 -4.59 -12.92
C LYS A 108 -13.66 -3.48 -13.61
N CYS A 109 -14.57 -3.82 -14.52
CA CYS A 109 -15.42 -2.84 -15.20
C CYS A 109 -16.23 -2.01 -14.21
N ASP A 110 -16.81 -2.66 -13.20
CA ASP A 110 -17.60 -1.99 -12.16
C ASP A 110 -16.72 -1.13 -11.24
N SER A 111 -15.46 -1.52 -11.04
CA SER A 111 -14.51 -0.79 -10.19
C SER A 111 -13.88 0.42 -10.87
N ASP A 112 -13.78 0.43 -12.21
CA ASP A 112 -13.08 1.48 -12.96
C ASP A 112 -13.72 2.87 -12.72
N VAL A 113 -15.02 2.95 -12.42
CA VAL A 113 -15.69 4.23 -12.09
C VAL A 113 -15.15 4.87 -10.80
N PHE A 114 -14.61 4.09 -9.87
CA PHE A 114 -14.21 4.61 -8.57
C PHE A 114 -12.98 5.51 -8.62
N VAL A 115 -12.17 5.44 -9.69
CA VAL A 115 -11.05 6.36 -9.87
C VAL A 115 -11.48 7.75 -10.35
N THR A 116 -12.71 7.90 -10.85
CA THR A 116 -13.22 9.15 -11.45
C THR A 116 -14.33 9.81 -10.64
N PHE A 117 -15.29 9.03 -10.12
CA PHE A 117 -16.39 9.58 -9.33
C PHE A 117 -15.91 10.12 -7.97
N GLU A 118 -16.75 10.89 -7.28
CA GLU A 118 -16.43 11.48 -5.96
C GLU A 118 -15.10 12.28 -5.93
N GLY A 119 -14.71 12.80 -7.10
CA GLY A 119 -13.49 13.57 -7.34
C GLY A 119 -12.39 12.76 -8.00
N ASP A 120 -11.86 13.25 -9.12
CA ASP A 120 -10.70 12.64 -9.79
C ASP A 120 -9.53 12.41 -8.82
N ASN A 121 -8.87 11.25 -8.91
CA ASN A 121 -7.82 10.88 -7.96
C ASN A 121 -6.67 11.90 -7.89
N MET A 122 -6.25 12.50 -9.01
CA MET A 122 -5.17 13.49 -9.02
C MET A 122 -5.60 14.81 -8.39
N VAL A 123 -6.87 15.21 -8.58
CA VAL A 123 -7.47 16.34 -7.87
C VAL A 123 -7.55 16.06 -6.36
N MET A 124 -7.90 14.83 -5.97
CA MET A 124 -8.01 14.47 -4.56
C MET A 124 -6.67 14.52 -3.83
N LEU A 125 -5.58 14.11 -4.48
CA LEU A 125 -4.23 14.25 -3.93
C LEU A 125 -3.85 15.72 -3.63
N GLN A 126 -4.40 16.69 -4.38
CA GLN A 126 -4.16 18.12 -4.08
C GLN A 126 -4.82 18.53 -2.76
N VAL A 127 -5.99 17.98 -2.43
CA VAL A 127 -6.68 18.24 -1.15
C VAL A 127 -5.81 17.78 0.02
N VAL A 128 -5.17 16.61 -0.11
CA VAL A 128 -4.22 16.09 0.89
C VAL A 128 -3.11 17.09 1.18
N VAL A 129 -2.42 17.55 0.14
CA VAL A 129 -1.25 18.43 0.32
C VAL A 129 -1.62 19.82 0.80
N ARG A 130 -2.77 20.37 0.38
CA ARG A 130 -3.26 21.65 0.90
C ARG A 130 -3.40 21.61 2.42
N GLU A 131 -3.95 20.52 2.95
CA GLU A 131 -4.04 20.33 4.40
C GLU A 131 -2.65 20.13 5.03
N LEU A 132 -1.78 19.29 4.45
CA LEU A 132 -0.42 19.09 4.98
C LEU A 132 0.41 20.37 5.05
N LEU A 133 0.31 21.24 4.04
CA LEU A 133 0.99 22.53 4.05
C LEU A 133 0.36 23.47 5.07
N THR A 134 -0.97 23.44 5.24
CA THR A 134 -1.67 24.24 6.27
C THR A 134 -1.25 23.82 7.68
N GLN A 135 -1.09 22.53 7.94
CA GLN A 135 -0.57 22.04 9.22
C GLN A 135 0.90 22.43 9.41
N TYR A 136 1.71 22.33 8.36
CA TYR A 136 3.12 22.72 8.39
C TYR A 136 3.31 24.19 8.74
N THR A 137 2.50 25.09 8.16
CA THR A 137 2.57 26.53 8.46
C THR A 137 2.14 26.84 9.89
N LYS A 138 1.09 26.19 10.40
CA LYS A 138 0.66 26.29 11.81
C LYS A 138 1.78 25.88 12.78
N GLN A 139 2.47 24.78 12.49
CA GLN A 139 3.56 24.27 13.34
C GLN A 139 4.81 25.18 13.36
N MET A 140 5.07 25.91 12.26
CA MET A 140 6.25 26.78 12.14
C MET A 140 6.05 28.18 12.75
N GLY A 141 4.84 28.50 13.23
CA GLY A 141 4.47 29.85 13.65
C GLY A 141 4.37 30.83 12.46
N ASN A 142 3.72 31.98 12.65
CA ASN A 142 3.40 32.97 11.60
C ASN A 142 4.59 33.52 10.77
N ASN A 143 5.82 33.06 10.99
CA ASN A 143 7.01 33.44 10.20
C ASN A 143 7.50 32.26 9.34
N LEU A 144 6.72 31.98 8.30
CA LEU A 144 7.02 31.05 7.19
C LEU A 144 8.46 31.24 6.65
N VAL A 145 8.92 32.49 6.64
CA VAL A 145 10.24 32.95 6.14
C VAL A 145 11.39 32.42 6.99
N MET A 146 11.33 32.54 8.33
CA MET A 146 12.43 32.12 9.21
C MET A 146 12.46 30.60 9.42
N GLY A 147 11.29 29.94 9.43
CA GLY A 147 11.20 28.47 9.56
C GLY A 147 11.77 27.73 8.34
N LEU A 148 11.50 28.20 7.12
CA LEU A 148 12.00 27.58 5.88
C LEU A 148 13.51 27.76 5.71
N ILE A 149 14.04 28.95 6.02
CA ILE A 149 15.48 29.25 5.89
C ILE A 149 16.30 28.53 6.98
N ARG A 150 15.82 28.54 8.23
CA ARG A 150 16.52 27.88 9.35
C ARG A 150 16.57 26.36 9.19
N ASN A 151 15.51 25.77 8.63
CA ASN A 151 15.46 24.32 8.40
C ASN A 151 16.26 23.89 7.17
N TRP A 152 16.40 24.70 6.12
CA TRP A 152 17.21 24.33 4.95
C TRP A 152 18.69 24.24 5.30
N THR A 153 19.22 25.23 6.03
CA THR A 153 20.62 25.23 6.48
C THR A 153 20.91 24.17 7.54
N SER A 154 19.97 23.92 8.47
CA SER A 154 20.12 22.82 9.44
C SER A 154 19.89 21.44 8.83
N SER A 155 19.07 21.30 7.77
CA SER A 155 18.75 20.00 7.14
C SER A 155 19.70 19.55 6.05
N VAL A 156 20.52 20.42 5.44
CA VAL A 156 21.65 19.90 4.65
C VAL A 156 22.65 19.23 5.59
N SER A 157 22.92 19.87 6.74
CA SER A 157 23.70 19.29 7.84
C SER A 157 23.02 18.04 8.41
N ASP A 158 21.72 18.08 8.74
CA ASP A 158 20.98 16.98 9.35
C ASP A 158 20.56 15.88 8.37
N SER A 159 20.39 16.13 7.08
CA SER A 159 20.15 15.08 6.08
C SER A 159 21.44 14.31 5.83
N LEU A 160 22.60 14.98 5.87
CA LEU A 160 23.91 14.34 5.88
C LEU A 160 24.18 13.65 7.24
N ARG A 161 23.76 14.24 8.37
CA ARG A 161 23.90 13.60 9.69
C ARG A 161 22.90 12.49 9.94
N THR A 162 21.67 12.53 9.42
CA THR A 162 20.68 11.46 9.59
C THR A 162 20.82 10.37 8.52
N SER A 163 21.40 10.65 7.35
CA SER A 163 21.84 9.58 6.45
C SER A 163 23.10 8.86 6.98
N VAL A 164 23.98 9.56 7.72
CA VAL A 164 25.22 8.97 8.26
C VAL A 164 25.07 8.43 9.70
N LEU A 165 24.24 9.06 10.55
CA LEU A 165 23.97 8.64 11.96
C LEU A 165 22.58 8.00 12.15
N GLY A 166 21.65 8.17 11.19
CA GLY A 166 20.35 7.49 11.19
C GLY A 166 20.40 6.08 10.60
N PHE A 167 21.59 5.60 10.20
CA PHE A 167 22.01 4.21 10.48
C PHE A 167 22.03 3.99 12.01
N SER A 168 20.87 4.16 12.64
CA SER A 168 20.52 3.48 13.88
C SER A 168 20.83 2.00 13.68
N MET A 169 21.26 1.30 14.72
CA MET A 169 21.56 -0.14 14.72
C MET A 169 20.40 -1.07 14.25
N ASP A 170 19.30 -0.51 13.75
CA ASP A 170 18.11 -1.20 13.31
C ASP A 170 18.46 -2.02 12.06
N LYS A 171 18.03 -3.28 12.03
CA LYS A 171 18.33 -4.14 10.90
C LYS A 171 17.48 -3.67 9.72
N VAL A 172 18.11 -3.57 8.56
CA VAL A 172 17.42 -3.27 7.30
C VAL A 172 16.26 -4.25 7.15
N GLY A 173 15.06 -3.74 6.90
CA GLY A 173 13.84 -4.54 6.79
C GLY A 173 13.03 -4.71 8.07
N ASP A 174 13.53 -4.26 9.23
CA ASP A 174 12.72 -4.19 10.44
C ASP A 174 11.61 -3.13 10.29
N LEU A 175 10.49 -3.32 10.98
CA LEU A 175 9.34 -2.41 10.90
C LEU A 175 9.71 -0.97 11.26
N MET A 176 10.57 -0.78 12.26
CA MET A 176 11.05 0.56 12.66
C MET A 176 11.88 1.23 11.57
N PHE A 177 12.71 0.47 10.86
CA PHE A 177 13.48 0.98 9.72
C PHE A 177 12.51 1.44 8.61
N LEU A 178 11.51 0.61 8.28
CA LEU A 178 10.52 0.93 7.25
C LEU A 178 9.69 2.17 7.60
N LEU A 179 9.20 2.28 8.84
CA LEU A 179 8.48 3.45 9.35
C LEU A 179 9.33 4.73 9.29
N LYS A 180 10.61 4.65 9.67
CA LYS A 180 11.56 5.77 9.54
C LYS A 180 11.77 6.15 8.08
N ALA A 181 11.85 5.17 7.16
CA ALA A 181 12.07 5.42 5.74
C ALA A 181 10.88 6.14 5.08
N VAL A 182 9.64 5.71 5.34
CA VAL A 182 8.45 6.39 4.79
C VAL A 182 8.25 7.78 5.41
N SER A 183 8.53 7.93 6.71
CA SER A 183 8.50 9.22 7.41
C SER A 183 9.56 10.19 6.90
N TYR A 184 10.77 9.70 6.61
CA TYR A 184 11.85 10.49 6.01
C TYR A 184 11.43 11.03 4.64
N ARG A 185 10.86 10.17 3.79
CA ARG A 185 10.43 10.55 2.45
C ARG A 185 9.36 11.64 2.46
N GLU A 186 8.29 11.47 3.22
CA GLU A 186 7.24 12.48 3.36
C GLU A 186 7.83 13.83 3.82
N ARG A 187 8.65 13.81 4.87
CA ARG A 187 9.27 15.02 5.44
C ARG A 187 10.15 15.76 4.43
N VAL A 188 10.97 15.04 3.66
CA VAL A 188 11.85 15.65 2.64
C VAL A 188 11.03 16.24 1.50
N LEU A 189 10.01 15.53 1.01
CA LEU A 189 9.09 16.02 -0.03
C LEU A 189 8.32 17.25 0.45
N GLN A 190 7.80 17.24 1.68
CA GLN A 190 7.04 18.36 2.25
C GLN A 190 7.88 19.62 2.34
N ARG A 191 9.12 19.50 2.85
CA ARG A 191 10.05 20.64 2.98
C ARG A 191 10.49 21.17 1.62
N SER A 192 10.86 20.29 0.70
CA SER A 192 11.31 20.70 -0.63
C SER A 192 10.17 21.32 -1.44
N LEU A 193 8.93 20.84 -1.29
CA LEU A 193 7.75 21.47 -1.90
C LEU A 193 7.51 22.86 -1.32
N ALA A 194 7.51 23.00 0.01
CA ALA A 194 7.33 24.30 0.66
C ALA A 194 8.42 25.31 0.24
N SER A 195 9.68 24.88 0.15
CA SER A 195 10.79 25.72 -0.32
C SER A 195 10.64 26.12 -1.79
N ARG A 196 10.16 25.22 -2.66
CA ARG A 196 9.92 25.51 -4.08
C ARG A 196 8.78 26.52 -4.26
N LEU A 197 7.67 26.31 -3.56
CA LEU A 197 6.53 27.23 -3.58
C LEU A 197 6.93 28.61 -3.05
N TYR A 198 7.64 28.65 -1.92
CA TYR A 198 8.18 29.90 -1.37
C TYR A 198 9.07 30.64 -2.37
N THR A 199 10.01 29.95 -3.01
CA THR A 199 10.90 30.57 -4.00
C THR A 199 10.11 31.19 -5.15
N LYS A 200 9.11 30.47 -5.67
CA LYS A 200 8.28 30.95 -6.78
C LYS A 200 7.43 32.16 -6.40
N VAL A 201 6.75 32.09 -5.26
CA VAL A 201 5.82 33.15 -4.83
C VAL A 201 6.58 34.37 -4.31
N GLU A 202 7.59 34.17 -3.45
CA GLU A 202 8.25 35.29 -2.78
C GLU A 202 9.40 35.88 -3.59
N LYS A 203 10.22 35.05 -4.23
CA LYS A 203 11.40 35.54 -4.99
C LYS A 203 11.05 35.85 -6.44
N ASN A 204 10.34 34.95 -7.12
CA ASN A 204 10.01 35.15 -8.54
C ASN A 204 8.74 35.99 -8.74
N LYS A 205 7.98 36.24 -7.67
CA LYS A 205 6.69 36.94 -7.71
C LYS A 205 5.67 36.28 -8.65
N ASP A 206 5.77 34.95 -8.81
CA ASP A 206 4.77 34.15 -9.51
C ASP A 206 3.44 34.24 -8.74
N GLU A 207 2.31 34.31 -9.45
CA GLU A 207 1.00 34.11 -8.83
C GLU A 207 0.93 32.72 -8.17
N PHE A 208 0.35 32.64 -6.97
CA PHE A 208 0.32 31.38 -6.19
C PHE A 208 -0.25 30.21 -6.99
N PHE A 209 -1.33 30.44 -7.75
CA PHE A 209 -1.96 29.40 -8.57
C PHE A 209 -0.99 28.87 -9.64
N MET A 210 -0.25 29.75 -10.31
CA MET A 210 0.74 29.35 -11.32
C MET A 210 1.94 28.63 -10.69
N ALA A 211 2.39 29.09 -9.52
CA ALA A 211 3.43 28.43 -8.74
C ALA A 211 2.99 27.01 -8.32
N TRP A 212 1.77 26.86 -7.83
CA TRP A 212 1.16 25.58 -7.48
C TRP A 212 1.05 24.64 -8.68
N ASN A 213 0.49 25.14 -9.79
CA ASN A 213 0.31 24.38 -11.03
C ASN A 213 1.65 23.82 -11.55
N SER A 214 2.71 24.64 -11.52
CA SER A 214 4.06 24.24 -11.91
C SER A 214 4.70 23.18 -10.99
N CYS A 215 4.14 22.97 -9.80
CA CYS A 215 4.62 22.02 -8.79
C CYS A 215 3.70 20.82 -8.60
N LEU A 216 2.64 20.64 -9.42
CA LEU A 216 1.63 19.60 -9.23
C LEU A 216 2.19 18.18 -9.17
N HIS A 217 3.20 17.86 -9.98
CA HIS A 217 3.85 16.54 -9.90
C HIS A 217 4.47 16.28 -8.51
N HIS A 218 5.07 17.31 -7.90
CA HIS A 218 5.62 17.21 -6.55
C HIS A 218 4.50 17.13 -5.50
N VAL A 219 3.43 17.89 -5.69
CA VAL A 219 2.21 17.81 -4.85
C VAL A 219 1.67 16.38 -4.84
N THR A 220 1.42 15.76 -5.99
CA THR A 220 0.86 14.42 -6.04
C THR A 220 1.82 13.37 -5.46
N THR A 221 3.13 13.55 -5.65
CA THR A 221 4.15 12.66 -5.06
C THR A 221 4.19 12.75 -3.54
N LEU A 222 4.10 13.95 -2.96
CA LEU A 222 4.00 14.17 -1.52
C LEU A 222 2.71 13.58 -0.95
N ALA A 223 1.57 13.79 -1.63
CA ALA A 223 0.29 13.25 -1.22
C ALA A 223 0.34 11.73 -1.08
N MET A 224 0.86 11.02 -2.09
CA MET A 224 1.00 9.57 -2.05
C MET A 224 1.98 9.13 -0.95
N ALA A 225 3.12 9.82 -0.79
CA ALA A 225 4.07 9.51 0.27
C ALA A 225 3.45 9.65 1.67
N HIS A 226 2.59 10.66 1.88
CA HIS A 226 1.84 10.82 3.13
C HIS A 226 0.89 9.64 3.36
N ILE A 227 0.09 9.27 2.35
CA ILE A 227 -0.87 8.16 2.48
C ILE A 227 -0.16 6.83 2.71
N HIS A 228 0.92 6.54 2.00
CA HIS A 228 1.75 5.35 2.23
C HIS A 228 2.32 5.29 3.65
N LYS A 229 2.73 6.42 4.21
CA LYS A 229 3.18 6.49 5.60
C LYS A 229 2.02 6.17 6.55
N VAL A 230 0.89 6.85 6.40
CA VAL A 230 -0.28 6.65 7.26
C VAL A 230 -0.77 5.20 7.19
N THR A 231 -0.80 4.58 6.01
CA THR A 231 -1.23 3.18 5.89
C THR A 231 -0.31 2.20 6.59
N LEU A 232 1.01 2.43 6.52
CA LEU A 232 1.98 1.61 7.25
C LEU A 232 1.90 1.82 8.76
N GLU A 233 1.73 3.07 9.21
CA GLU A 233 1.57 3.42 10.63
C GLU A 233 0.32 2.77 11.23
N GLN A 234 -0.84 2.88 10.56
CA GLN A 234 -2.08 2.28 11.04
C GLN A 234 -2.03 0.75 11.03
N PHE A 235 -1.33 0.15 10.07
CA PHE A 235 -1.13 -1.30 10.08
C PHE A 235 -0.24 -1.72 11.26
N ALA A 236 0.83 -0.98 11.54
CA ALA A 236 1.68 -1.23 12.70
C ALA A 236 0.93 -1.11 14.03
N LEU A 237 0.05 -0.11 14.17
CA LEU A 237 -0.81 0.06 15.36
C LEU A 237 -1.80 -1.10 15.51
N ALA A 238 -2.46 -1.50 14.43
CA ALA A 238 -3.39 -2.63 14.45
C ALA A 238 -2.73 -3.96 14.87
N ILE A 239 -1.44 -4.15 14.57
CA ILE A 239 -0.68 -5.31 15.07
C ILE A 239 -0.49 -5.24 16.58
N GLN A 240 -0.18 -4.06 17.14
CA GLN A 240 0.01 -3.88 18.58
C GLN A 240 -1.28 -4.16 19.37
N GLU A 241 -2.44 -3.87 18.78
CA GLU A 241 -3.76 -4.14 19.35
C GLU A 241 -4.20 -5.61 19.18
N CYS A 242 -3.47 -6.42 18.40
CA CYS A 242 -3.84 -7.80 18.12
C CYS A 242 -3.45 -8.74 19.27
N HIS A 243 -4.46 -9.25 19.98
CA HIS A 243 -4.25 -10.19 21.10
C HIS A 243 -4.05 -11.65 20.68
N ILE A 244 -4.46 -12.02 19.46
CA ILE A 244 -4.35 -13.39 18.94
C ILE A 244 -2.94 -13.61 18.40
N LYS A 245 -2.17 -14.51 19.03
CA LYS A 245 -0.74 -14.73 18.69
C LYS A 245 -0.51 -15.16 17.23
N GLU A 246 -1.37 -16.02 16.70
CA GLU A 246 -1.26 -16.53 15.32
C GLU A 246 -1.51 -15.40 14.31
N ASP A 247 -2.59 -14.64 14.49
CA ASP A 247 -2.92 -13.48 13.66
C ASP A 247 -1.85 -12.40 13.78
N HIS A 248 -1.37 -12.11 14.99
CA HIS A 248 -0.28 -11.15 15.21
C HIS A 248 0.96 -11.53 14.39
N ALA A 249 1.38 -12.80 14.41
CA ALA A 249 2.53 -13.27 13.64
C ALA A 249 2.30 -13.15 12.13
N LEU A 250 1.10 -13.47 11.64
CA LEU A 250 0.75 -13.36 10.22
C LEU A 250 0.67 -11.91 9.76
N LEU A 251 -0.05 -11.06 10.50
CA LEU A 251 -0.19 -9.63 10.21
C LEU A 251 1.16 -8.92 10.26
N THR A 252 2.06 -9.31 11.17
CA THR A 252 3.43 -8.78 11.20
C THR A 252 4.16 -9.05 9.89
N LYS A 253 4.06 -10.26 9.33
CA LYS A 253 4.68 -10.59 8.03
C LYS A 253 4.12 -9.74 6.90
N PHE A 254 2.80 -9.54 6.86
CA PHE A 254 2.16 -8.69 5.86
C PHE A 254 2.49 -7.21 6.00
N CYS A 255 2.59 -6.70 7.23
CA CYS A 255 2.99 -5.32 7.48
C CYS A 255 4.43 -5.06 7.04
N LEU A 256 5.35 -5.99 7.35
CA LEU A 256 6.72 -5.94 6.84
C LEU A 256 6.77 -6.01 5.32
N LEU A 257 5.98 -6.90 4.69
CA LEU A 257 5.89 -6.98 3.25
C LEU A 257 5.37 -5.67 2.64
N HIS A 258 4.30 -5.10 3.18
CA HIS A 258 3.74 -3.82 2.74
C HIS A 258 4.79 -2.70 2.81
N GLY A 259 5.41 -2.51 3.98
CA GLY A 259 6.43 -1.48 4.16
C GLY A 259 7.65 -1.68 3.25
N THR A 260 8.10 -2.93 3.08
CA THR A 260 9.22 -3.25 2.19
C THR A 260 8.87 -2.97 0.74
N SER A 261 7.66 -3.34 0.29
CA SER A 261 7.15 -3.04 -1.06
C SER A 261 7.09 -1.54 -1.33
N LEU A 262 6.61 -0.74 -0.38
CA LEU A 262 6.57 0.73 -0.50
C LEU A 262 7.98 1.32 -0.68
N VAL A 263 8.94 0.90 0.14
CA VAL A 263 10.34 1.37 0.03
C VAL A 263 10.99 0.88 -1.26
N TYR A 264 10.69 -0.35 -1.68
CA TYR A 264 11.24 -0.96 -2.89
C TYR A 264 10.76 -0.26 -4.17
N GLN A 265 9.47 0.06 -4.27
CA GLN A 265 8.88 0.78 -5.40
C GLN A 265 9.59 2.11 -5.64
N GLU A 266 10.01 2.74 -4.54
CA GLU A 266 10.55 4.09 -4.50
C GLU A 266 12.08 4.15 -4.31
N ARG A 267 12.76 3.01 -4.47
CA ARG A 267 14.20 2.86 -4.18
C ARG A 267 15.10 3.84 -4.92
N ALA A 268 14.73 4.25 -6.14
CA ALA A 268 15.51 5.18 -6.94
C ALA A 268 15.59 6.55 -6.24
N TRP A 269 14.44 7.08 -5.81
CA TRP A 269 14.36 8.31 -5.04
C TRP A 269 15.16 8.23 -3.75
N TYR A 270 15.09 7.09 -3.02
CA TYR A 270 15.87 6.92 -1.80
C TYR A 270 17.39 6.86 -2.04
N LEU A 271 17.83 6.34 -3.19
CA LEU A 271 19.23 6.34 -3.60
C LEU A 271 19.69 7.77 -3.96
N GLU A 272 18.87 8.53 -4.70
CA GLU A 272 19.14 9.94 -5.05
C GLU A 272 19.32 10.82 -3.81
N HIS A 273 18.58 10.52 -2.73
CA HIS A 273 18.66 11.25 -1.47
C HIS A 273 19.70 10.68 -0.50
N ASN A 274 20.50 9.71 -0.93
CA ASN A 274 21.50 9.02 -0.11
C ASN A 274 20.93 8.41 1.18
N TYR A 275 19.63 8.13 1.22
CA TYR A 275 18.99 7.43 2.34
C TYR A 275 19.28 5.94 2.29
N LEU A 276 19.28 5.36 1.09
CA LEU A 276 19.71 3.99 0.85
C LEU A 276 21.09 3.97 0.20
N THR A 277 21.90 2.99 0.57
CA THR A 277 23.10 2.62 -0.19
C THR A 277 22.74 1.55 -1.24
N PRO A 278 23.58 1.33 -2.27
CA PRO A 278 23.37 0.22 -3.20
C PRO A 278 23.33 -1.15 -2.50
N GLY A 279 24.07 -1.33 -1.40
CA GLY A 279 24.04 -2.55 -0.59
C GLY A 279 22.68 -2.75 0.08
N THR A 280 22.20 -1.73 0.80
CA THR A 280 20.88 -1.73 1.46
C THR A 280 19.75 -1.92 0.45
N SER A 281 19.82 -1.29 -0.72
CA SER A 281 18.83 -1.44 -1.80
C SER A 281 18.74 -2.89 -2.30
N ARG A 282 19.88 -3.58 -2.47
CA ARG A 282 19.90 -5.01 -2.80
C ARG A 282 19.32 -5.89 -1.69
N GLN A 283 19.56 -5.52 -0.43
CA GLN A 283 18.98 -6.22 0.71
C GLN A 283 17.45 -6.09 0.75
N ILE A 284 16.91 -4.87 0.54
CA ILE A 284 15.46 -4.64 0.45
C ILE A 284 14.85 -5.48 -0.68
N ARG A 285 15.51 -5.55 -1.85
CA ARG A 285 15.06 -6.43 -2.95
C ARG A 285 14.97 -7.89 -2.50
N SER A 286 16.02 -8.41 -1.86
CA SER A 286 16.04 -9.79 -1.36
C SER A 286 14.96 -10.06 -0.30
N GLN A 287 14.60 -9.04 0.49
CA GLN A 287 13.55 -9.14 1.50
C GLN A 287 12.15 -9.16 0.91
N VAL A 288 11.91 -8.40 -0.17
CA VAL A 288 10.69 -8.56 -0.96
C VAL A 288 10.60 -10.01 -1.41
N ASP A 289 11.61 -10.53 -2.11
CA ASP A 289 11.60 -11.90 -2.64
C ASP A 289 11.36 -12.97 -1.55
N THR A 290 11.95 -12.79 -0.37
CA THR A 290 11.81 -13.72 0.77
C THR A 290 10.46 -13.58 1.47
N GLY A 291 10.03 -12.36 1.76
CA GLY A 291 8.76 -12.07 2.43
C GLY A 291 7.56 -12.59 1.64
N LEU A 292 7.65 -12.52 0.31
CA LEU A 292 6.66 -13.07 -0.62
C LEU A 292 6.56 -14.59 -0.55
N SER A 293 7.69 -15.29 -0.45
CA SER A 293 7.72 -16.75 -0.32
C SER A 293 7.05 -17.22 0.97
N VAL A 294 7.37 -16.56 2.09
CA VAL A 294 6.81 -16.90 3.41
C VAL A 294 5.32 -16.56 3.49
N CYS A 295 4.90 -15.40 2.98
CA CYS A 295 3.48 -15.01 2.97
C CYS A 295 2.68 -15.91 2.02
N GLY A 296 3.22 -16.24 0.84
CA GLY A 296 2.58 -17.09 -0.15
C GLY A 296 2.22 -18.48 0.38
N GLN A 297 3.16 -19.15 1.05
CA GLN A 297 2.90 -20.46 1.68
C GLN A 297 1.79 -20.39 2.74
N GLN A 298 1.75 -19.30 3.52
CA GLN A 298 0.80 -19.17 4.62
C GLN A 298 -0.61 -18.77 4.16
N VAL A 299 -0.71 -17.95 3.11
CA VAL A 299 -2.00 -17.65 2.44
C VAL A 299 -2.57 -18.89 1.81
N LEU A 300 -1.73 -19.70 1.16
CA LEU A 300 -2.17 -20.96 0.60
C LEU A 300 -2.76 -21.86 1.69
N TYR A 301 -2.07 -21.97 2.83
CA TYR A 301 -2.56 -22.69 4.00
C TYR A 301 -3.89 -22.13 4.53
N CYS A 302 -4.01 -20.81 4.71
CA CYS A 302 -5.23 -20.15 5.19
C CYS A 302 -6.41 -20.28 4.21
N MET A 303 -6.19 -20.16 2.90
CA MET A 303 -7.23 -20.36 1.88
C MET A 303 -7.73 -21.81 1.84
N PHE A 304 -6.88 -22.79 2.18
CA PHE A 304 -7.28 -24.19 2.27
C PHE A 304 -7.99 -24.53 3.60
N THR A 305 -7.73 -23.79 4.69
CA THR A 305 -8.35 -24.02 6.00
C THR A 305 -9.61 -23.18 6.25
N THR A 306 -9.73 -21.98 5.66
CA THR A 306 -10.92 -21.13 5.78
C THR A 306 -11.95 -21.47 4.70
N ARG A 307 -13.11 -22.01 5.10
CA ARG A 307 -14.27 -22.14 4.21
C ARG A 307 -14.73 -20.73 3.83
N THR A 308 -14.52 -20.33 2.59
CA THR A 308 -15.21 -19.17 2.04
C THR A 308 -16.72 -19.44 2.06
N ASN A 309 -17.51 -18.49 2.54
CA ASN A 309 -18.96 -18.57 2.62
C ASN A 309 -19.52 -18.85 1.19
N PRO A 310 -20.29 -19.94 0.97
CA PRO A 310 -20.65 -20.42 -0.37
C PRO A 310 -21.65 -19.55 -1.15
N THR A 311 -21.96 -18.35 -0.66
CA THR A 311 -22.97 -17.48 -1.28
C THR A 311 -22.46 -16.79 -2.56
N GLN A 312 -21.14 -16.69 -2.80
CA GLN A 312 -20.57 -16.19 -4.06
C GLN A 312 -19.20 -16.78 -4.48
N PRO A 313 -19.01 -18.11 -4.56
CA PRO A 313 -17.75 -18.66 -5.03
C PRO A 313 -17.58 -18.39 -6.53
N LEU A 314 -16.46 -17.74 -6.89
CA LEU A 314 -15.99 -17.76 -8.28
C LEU A 314 -15.83 -19.23 -8.73
N PRO A 315 -16.17 -19.60 -9.97
CA PRO A 315 -15.99 -20.96 -10.47
C PRO A 315 -14.55 -21.47 -10.30
N LEU A 316 -13.55 -20.60 -10.46
CA LEU A 316 -12.14 -20.85 -10.16
C LEU A 316 -11.79 -21.02 -8.67
N CYS A 317 -12.69 -20.78 -7.73
CA CYS A 317 -12.44 -20.98 -6.29
C CYS A 317 -13.12 -22.25 -5.74
N LYS A 318 -13.85 -23.00 -6.56
CA LYS A 318 -14.49 -24.25 -6.14
C LYS A 318 -13.43 -25.36 -6.04
N GLN A 319 -13.15 -25.85 -4.83
CA GLN A 319 -12.39 -27.09 -4.65
C GLN A 319 -13.12 -28.25 -5.35
N PRO A 320 -12.41 -29.21 -5.98
CA PRO A 320 -13.06 -30.44 -6.44
C PRO A 320 -13.68 -31.16 -5.24
N PRO A 321 -14.86 -31.78 -5.37
CA PRO A 321 -15.45 -32.52 -4.26
C PRO A 321 -14.50 -33.64 -3.83
N LEU A 322 -14.09 -33.62 -2.55
CA LEU A 322 -13.48 -34.75 -1.88
C LEU A 322 -14.51 -35.89 -1.85
N PHE A 323 -14.47 -36.78 -2.83
CA PHE A 323 -15.22 -38.03 -2.74
C PHE A 323 -14.54 -38.93 -1.71
N SER A 324 -15.04 -38.89 -0.47
CA SER A 324 -14.97 -40.01 0.47
C SER A 324 -16.39 -40.39 0.88
N ARG A 325 -16.83 -41.56 0.39
CA ARG A 325 -17.78 -42.53 0.96
C ARG A 325 -18.11 -43.48 -0.19
N SER A 326 -17.52 -44.68 -0.27
CA SER A 326 -18.03 -45.87 0.42
C SER A 326 -19.56 -45.87 0.48
N ASP A 327 -20.21 -46.33 -0.59
CA ASP A 327 -21.51 -46.98 -0.46
C ASP A 327 -21.56 -48.20 -1.38
N CYS A 328 -21.68 -49.34 -0.71
CA CYS A 328 -22.10 -50.59 -1.29
C CYS A 328 -23.60 -50.52 -1.61
N SER A 329 -23.96 -50.67 -2.88
CA SER A 329 -25.18 -51.36 -3.31
C SER A 329 -24.94 -51.73 -4.78
N GLY A 330 -24.89 -52.99 -5.20
CA GLY A 330 -25.81 -54.05 -4.86
C GLY A 330 -26.95 -54.08 -5.87
N ARG A 331 -26.80 -54.96 -6.89
CA ARG A 331 -27.83 -55.64 -7.71
C ARG A 331 -28.45 -54.95 -8.95
N ARG A 332 -28.36 -55.75 -10.03
CA ARG A 332 -29.34 -56.07 -11.09
C ARG A 332 -29.63 -54.92 -12.07
N THR A 333 -29.55 -55.09 -13.39
CA THR A 333 -29.65 -56.27 -14.28
C THR A 333 -28.70 -56.13 -15.45
#